data_AF-A0A661MUG6-F1
#
_entry.id   AF-A0A661MUG6-F1
#
_cell.length_a   1.000
_cell.length_b   1.000
_cell.length_c   1.000
_cell.angle_alpha   90.00
_cell.angle_beta   90.00
_cell.angle_gamma   90.00
#
_symmetry.space_group_name_H-M   'P 1'
#
loop_
_entity.id
_entity.type
_entity.pdbx_description
1 polymer ?
#
loop_
_entity_poly.entity_id
_entity_poly.type
_entity_poly.pdbx_seq_one_letter_code
_entity_poly.pdbx_strand_id
1 'polypeptide(L)'
;MAAKKRSSRKPAGGRGSAEAIEKRRTARQLNTLLSDGSGPKKLDGRTEKRRKRLIAELKKGKSGTPLKAIDVVSHVNELMEIGETLASLKKQGVKPRKTDVTPEVLETAARTQEAYEFRADAWRMLGITLEGKKDKKRTPGRPRGAQTPRKRKTR
;
A
#
# COMPACT_ATOMS: atom_id res chain seq x y z
N MET A 1 30.54 4.56 -64.92
CA MET A 1 29.40 4.00 -64.16
C MET A 1 29.74 3.95 -62.68
N ALA A 2 28.88 4.47 -61.80
CA ALA A 2 28.57 3.96 -60.44
C ALA A 2 27.90 5.05 -59.59
N ALA A 3 26.56 5.13 -59.65
CA ALA A 3 25.77 5.97 -58.76
C ALA A 3 25.65 5.28 -57.38
N LYS A 4 26.23 5.87 -56.34
CA LYS A 4 26.19 5.35 -54.96
C LYS A 4 24.81 5.66 -54.35
N LYS A 5 23.93 4.65 -54.32
CA LYS A 5 22.57 4.72 -53.75
C LYS A 5 22.62 5.20 -52.29
N ARG A 6 21.93 6.31 -51.99
CA ARG A 6 21.65 6.74 -50.61
C ARG A 6 20.66 5.76 -49.98
N SER A 7 21.09 5.06 -48.93
CA SER A 7 20.24 4.20 -48.11
C SER A 7 19.19 5.05 -47.39
N SER A 8 17.91 4.85 -47.73
CA SER A 8 16.78 5.43 -47.03
C SER A 8 16.68 4.82 -45.63
N ARG A 9 16.91 5.63 -44.59
CA ARG A 9 16.64 5.25 -43.20
C ARG A 9 15.14 4.94 -43.05
N LYS A 10 14.80 3.70 -42.66
CA LYS A 10 13.47 3.35 -42.15
C LYS A 10 13.17 4.21 -40.92
N PRO A 11 12.01 4.88 -40.81
CA PRO A 11 11.62 5.49 -39.55
C PRO A 11 11.38 4.38 -38.52
N ALA A 12 12.08 4.48 -37.40
CA ALA A 12 11.93 3.58 -36.27
C ALA A 12 10.48 3.66 -35.75
N GLY A 13 9.69 2.62 -36.02
CA GLY A 13 8.41 2.42 -35.37
C GLY A 13 8.62 2.19 -33.87
N GLY A 14 7.71 2.72 -33.04
CA GLY A 14 7.54 2.18 -31.69
C GLY A 14 7.10 3.13 -30.58
N ARG A 15 6.86 4.42 -30.85
CA ARG A 15 6.05 5.25 -29.94
C ARG A 15 4.69 5.39 -30.63
N GLY A 16 3.69 4.69 -30.10
CA GLY A 16 2.35 4.60 -30.70
C GLY A 16 1.80 5.97 -31.12
N SER A 17 0.82 5.97 -32.02
CA SER A 17 0.17 7.20 -32.53
C SER A 17 -0.08 8.23 -31.42
N ALA A 18 -0.08 9.52 -31.77
CA ALA A 18 -0.31 10.61 -30.81
C ALA A 18 -1.54 10.34 -29.92
N GLU A 19 -2.61 9.82 -30.52
CA GLU A 19 -3.81 9.36 -29.82
C GLU A 19 -3.56 8.24 -28.80
N ALA A 20 -2.72 7.25 -29.11
CA ALA A 20 -2.41 6.16 -28.19
C ALA A 20 -1.61 6.66 -26.97
N ILE A 21 -0.75 7.65 -27.16
CA ILE A 21 -0.02 8.31 -26.06
C ILE A 21 -0.98 9.13 -25.21
N GLU A 22 -1.90 9.85 -25.85
CA GLU A 22 -2.90 10.68 -25.19
C GLU A 22 -3.91 9.84 -24.40
N LYS A 23 -4.42 8.74 -24.98
CA LYS A 23 -5.25 7.73 -24.29
C LYS A 23 -4.54 7.15 -23.05
N ARG A 24 -3.23 6.90 -23.15
CA ARG A 24 -2.44 6.44 -22.00
C ARG A 24 -2.24 7.54 -20.95
N ARG A 25 -2.01 8.78 -21.38
CA ARG A 25 -1.80 9.93 -20.48
C ARG A 25 -3.08 10.26 -19.72
N THR A 26 -4.21 10.36 -20.42
CA THR A 26 -5.53 10.59 -19.84
C THR A 26 -5.97 9.46 -18.93
N ALA A 27 -5.78 8.19 -19.32
CA ALA A 27 -6.07 7.05 -18.44
C ALA A 27 -5.22 7.07 -17.15
N ARG A 28 -3.93 7.43 -17.24
CA ARG A 28 -3.08 7.59 -16.06
C ARG A 28 -3.56 8.73 -15.17
N GLN A 29 -3.89 9.87 -15.76
CA GLN A 29 -4.38 11.05 -15.02
C GLN A 29 -5.73 10.77 -14.35
N LEU A 30 -6.65 10.13 -15.06
CA LEU A 30 -7.93 9.66 -14.53
C LEU A 30 -7.73 8.67 -13.38
N ASN A 31 -6.83 7.69 -13.55
CA ASN A 31 -6.50 6.77 -12.48
C ASN A 31 -5.87 7.48 -11.28
N THR A 32 -5.03 8.49 -11.48
CA THR A 32 -4.49 9.29 -10.37
C THR A 32 -5.59 10.05 -9.64
N LEU A 33 -6.51 10.70 -10.38
CA LEU A 33 -7.60 11.50 -9.81
C LEU A 33 -8.66 10.64 -9.10
N LEU A 34 -8.98 9.45 -9.64
CA LEU A 34 -10.01 8.56 -9.09
C LEU A 34 -9.46 7.52 -8.13
N SER A 35 -8.17 7.18 -8.20
CA SER A 35 -7.49 6.26 -7.28
C SER A 35 -6.79 7.02 -6.15
N ASP A 36 -7.33 8.18 -5.75
CA ASP A 36 -6.81 9.12 -4.76
C ASP A 36 -6.78 8.56 -3.31
N GLY A 37 -6.64 7.23 -3.19
CA GLY A 37 -6.42 6.48 -1.96
C GLY A 37 -5.44 5.30 -2.06
N SER A 38 -4.67 5.11 -3.15
CA SER A 38 -3.72 3.97 -3.20
C SER A 38 -2.36 4.20 -3.86
N GLY A 39 -2.08 5.40 -4.38
CA GLY A 39 -0.74 5.79 -4.83
C GLY A 39 -0.07 6.69 -3.78
N PRO A 40 1.28 6.69 -3.64
CA PRO A 40 1.94 7.64 -2.74
C PRO A 40 1.62 9.05 -3.22
N LYS A 41 0.72 9.75 -2.50
CA LYS A 41 0.61 11.21 -2.61
C LYS A 41 2.01 11.76 -2.38
N LYS A 42 2.40 12.77 -3.15
CA LYS A 42 3.68 13.45 -2.95
C LYS A 42 3.62 14.09 -1.57
N LEU A 43 4.18 13.39 -0.58
CA LEU A 43 4.11 13.80 0.81
C LEU A 43 5.11 14.93 1.01
N ASP A 44 4.84 15.83 1.95
CA ASP A 44 5.83 16.82 2.37
C ASP A 44 7.12 16.11 2.85
N GLY A 45 8.28 16.71 2.62
CA GLY A 45 9.59 16.11 2.93
C GLY A 45 9.73 15.72 4.41
N ARG A 46 9.09 16.47 5.33
CA ARG A 46 9.02 16.13 6.75
C ARG A 46 8.16 14.89 7.00
N THR A 47 6.98 14.83 6.38
CA THR A 47 6.06 13.69 6.48
C THR A 47 6.64 12.44 5.85
N GLU A 48 7.36 12.55 4.74
CA GLU A 48 8.10 11.43 4.13
C GLU A 48 9.20 10.90 5.05
N LYS A 49 9.96 11.79 5.70
CA LYS A 49 11.00 11.40 6.66
C LYS A 49 10.37 10.67 7.85
N ARG A 50 9.27 11.21 8.40
CA ARG A 50 8.51 10.56 9.49
C ARG A 50 8.00 9.19 9.07
N ARG A 51 7.32 9.09 7.92
CA ARG A 51 6.83 7.83 7.34
C ARG A 51 7.95 6.79 7.23
N LYS A 52 9.08 7.14 6.61
CA LYS A 52 10.22 6.24 6.46
C LYS A 52 10.78 5.78 7.80
N ARG A 53 10.87 6.69 8.79
CA ARG A 53 11.30 6.36 10.17
C ARG A 53 10.36 5.33 10.81
N LEU A 54 9.06 5.60 10.82
CA LEU A 54 8.06 4.70 11.43
C LEU A 54 8.08 3.30 10.80
N ILE A 55 8.20 3.21 9.48
CA ILE A 55 8.32 1.92 8.78
C ILE A 55 9.62 1.21 9.17
N ALA A 56 10.74 1.94 9.29
CA ALA A 56 12.02 1.35 9.69
C ALA A 56 11.95 0.83 11.13
N GLU A 57 11.35 1.59 12.04
CA GLU A 57 11.13 1.20 13.43
C GLU A 57 10.23 -0.04 13.51
N LEU A 58 9.12 -0.09 12.75
CA LEU A 58 8.24 -1.27 12.68
C LEU A 58 8.95 -2.55 12.22
N LYS A 59 10.01 -2.43 11.42
CA LYS A 59 10.78 -3.58 10.92
C LYS A 59 11.89 -4.01 11.87
N LYS A 60 12.64 -3.04 12.39
CA LYS A 60 13.92 -3.28 13.08
C LYS A 60 13.85 -3.02 14.57
N GLY A 61 12.75 -2.46 15.06
CA GLY A 61 12.65 -1.94 16.41
C GLY A 61 13.27 -0.55 16.55
N LYS A 62 13.32 -0.07 17.80
CA LYS A 62 13.86 1.25 18.17
C LYS A 62 15.10 1.03 19.04
N SER A 63 16.21 1.67 18.67
CA SER A 63 17.47 1.60 19.43
C SER A 63 17.95 0.17 19.70
N GLY A 64 17.81 -0.74 18.73
CA GLY A 64 18.24 -2.14 18.88
C GLY A 64 17.27 -3.03 19.68
N THR A 65 16.18 -2.48 20.20
CA THR A 65 15.14 -3.23 20.93
C THR A 65 13.88 -3.38 20.09
N PRO A 66 13.17 -4.52 20.15
CA PRO A 66 11.89 -4.67 19.49
C PRO A 66 10.88 -3.66 20.05
N LEU A 67 10.06 -3.05 19.18
CA LEU A 67 9.02 -2.11 19.59
C LEU A 67 8.07 -2.73 20.62
N LYS A 68 7.53 -1.93 21.55
CA LYS A 68 6.46 -2.40 22.44
C LYS A 68 5.16 -2.56 21.65
N ALA A 69 4.21 -3.33 22.20
CA ALA A 69 2.92 -3.57 21.53
C ALA A 69 2.16 -2.26 21.26
N ILE A 70 2.12 -1.36 22.25
CA ILE A 70 1.49 -0.05 22.11
C ILE A 70 2.16 0.81 21.02
N ASP A 71 3.49 0.79 20.94
CA ASP A 71 4.22 1.54 19.92
C ASP A 71 3.93 1.01 18.52
N VAL A 72 3.75 -0.31 18.36
CA VAL A 72 3.35 -0.90 17.08
C VAL A 72 1.98 -0.37 16.65
N VAL A 73 0.98 -0.40 17.54
CA VAL A 73 -0.38 0.10 17.22
C VAL A 73 -0.33 1.59 16.90
N SER A 74 0.37 2.38 17.72
CA SER A 74 0.55 3.81 17.50
C SER A 74 1.21 4.13 16.16
N HIS A 75 2.33 3.49 15.83
CA HIS A 75 3.06 3.75 14.58
C HIS A 75 2.25 3.33 13.35
N VAL A 76 1.50 2.23 13.44
CA VAL A 76 0.61 1.81 12.36
C VAL A 76 -0.55 2.78 12.19
N ASN A 77 -1.14 3.26 13.29
CA ASN A 77 -2.19 4.26 13.26
C ASN A 77 -1.73 5.55 12.58
N GLU A 78 -0.57 6.09 12.97
CA GLU A 78 0.04 7.27 12.34
C GLU A 78 0.30 7.05 10.84
N LEU A 79 0.81 5.88 10.45
CA LEU A 79 1.03 5.57 9.05
C LEU A 79 -0.29 5.53 8.27
N MET A 80 -1.35 5.02 8.88
CA MET A 80 -2.70 5.00 8.29
C MET A 80 -3.32 6.39 8.17
N GLU A 81 -3.00 7.31 9.08
CA GLU A 81 -3.38 8.73 8.98
C GLU A 81 -2.64 9.44 7.83
N ILE A 82 -1.37 9.10 7.62
CA ILE A 82 -0.56 9.59 6.48
C ILE A 82 -1.06 9.02 5.13
N GLY A 83 -1.90 7.98 5.16
CA GLY A 83 -2.51 7.36 3.99
C GLY A 83 -1.90 6.02 3.58
N GLU A 84 -1.05 5.42 4.44
CA GLU A 84 -0.65 4.03 4.24
C GLU A 84 -1.82 3.07 4.48
N THR A 85 -1.75 1.92 3.80
CA THR A 85 -2.67 0.81 4.04
C THR A 85 -1.90 -0.37 4.61
N LEU A 86 -2.58 -1.26 5.35
CA LEU A 86 -1.95 -2.50 5.84
C LEU A 86 -1.31 -3.31 4.71
N ALA A 87 -1.91 -3.32 3.52
CA ALA A 87 -1.35 -3.98 2.34
C ALA A 87 -0.04 -3.34 1.88
N SER A 88 0.06 -2.00 1.90
CA SER A 88 1.29 -1.27 1.60
C SER A 88 2.38 -1.59 2.63
N LEU A 89 2.06 -1.57 3.92
CA LEU A 89 2.99 -1.91 5.00
C LEU A 89 3.53 -3.34 4.87
N LYS A 90 2.64 -4.31 4.60
CA LYS A 90 3.03 -5.71 4.34
C LYS A 90 3.94 -5.83 3.12
N LYS A 91 3.64 -5.15 2.00
CA LYS A 91 4.50 -5.14 0.79
C LYS A 91 5.86 -4.53 1.06
N GLN A 92 5.94 -3.54 1.94
CA GLN A 92 7.21 -2.95 2.33
C GLN A 92 8.00 -3.86 3.28
N GLY A 93 7.43 -4.97 3.75
CA GLY A 93 8.10 -5.95 4.60
C GLY A 93 7.84 -5.79 6.09
N VAL A 94 6.84 -4.98 6.49
CA VAL A 94 6.37 -4.97 7.88
C VAL A 94 5.55 -6.24 8.10
N LYS A 95 6.03 -7.10 9.02
CA LYS A 95 5.39 -8.37 9.32
C LYS A 95 4.45 -8.22 10.53
N PRO A 96 3.22 -8.76 10.46
CA PRO A 96 2.37 -8.89 11.65
C PRO A 96 3.09 -9.70 12.72
N ARG A 97 2.92 -9.32 13.98
CA ARG A 97 3.39 -10.11 15.11
C ARG A 97 2.47 -11.31 15.31
N LYS A 98 3.07 -12.45 15.63
CA LYS A 98 2.36 -13.61 16.14
C LYS A 98 2.29 -13.43 17.66
N THR A 99 1.16 -12.92 18.13
CA THR A 99 0.92 -12.74 19.56
C THR A 99 -0.16 -13.74 19.96
N ASP A 100 0.06 -14.44 21.07
CA ASP A 100 -0.95 -15.33 21.63
C ASP A 100 -2.06 -14.47 22.23
N VAL A 101 -3.24 -14.52 21.62
CA VAL A 101 -4.38 -13.70 22.00
C VAL A 101 -5.09 -14.40 23.17
N THR A 102 -4.75 -14.00 24.38
CA THR A 102 -5.47 -14.43 25.60
C THR A 102 -6.66 -13.49 25.89
N PRO A 103 -7.64 -13.92 26.70
CA PRO A 103 -8.77 -13.06 27.10
C PRO A 103 -8.31 -11.76 27.78
N GLU A 104 -7.28 -11.82 28.62
CA GLU A 104 -6.70 -10.66 29.31
C GLU A 104 -6.09 -9.64 28.33
N VAL A 105 -5.46 -10.13 27.25
CA VAL A 105 -4.91 -9.27 26.19
C VAL A 105 -6.04 -8.56 25.44
N LEU A 106 -7.14 -9.26 25.15
CA LEU A 106 -8.31 -8.65 24.49
C LEU A 106 -8.96 -7.58 25.36
N GLU A 107 -9.13 -7.83 26.65
CA GLU A 107 -9.68 -6.85 27.58
C GLU A 107 -8.80 -5.61 27.69
N THR A 108 -7.49 -5.81 27.83
CA THR A 108 -6.51 -4.71 27.87
C THR A 108 -6.52 -3.93 26.56
N ALA A 109 -6.60 -4.62 25.42
CA ALA A 109 -6.69 -3.99 24.10
C ALA A 109 -7.98 -3.17 23.94
N ALA A 110 -9.12 -3.66 24.44
CA ALA A 110 -10.38 -2.93 24.43
C ALA A 110 -10.32 -1.65 25.29
N ARG A 111 -9.80 -1.73 26.52
CA ARG A 111 -9.59 -0.55 27.38
C ARG A 111 -8.62 0.46 26.76
N THR A 112 -7.56 -0.03 26.11
CA THR A 112 -6.61 0.82 25.38
C THR A 112 -7.27 1.48 24.18
N GLN A 113 -8.11 0.75 23.44
CA GLN A 113 -8.87 1.27 22.33
C GLN A 113 -9.83 2.40 22.76
N GLU A 114 -10.46 2.27 23.92
CA GLU A 114 -11.31 3.32 24.49
C GLU A 114 -10.51 4.56 24.90
N ALA A 115 -9.30 4.37 25.44
CA ALA A 115 -8.46 5.48 25.90
C ALA A 115 -7.79 6.28 24.76
N TYR A 116 -7.37 5.60 23.68
CA TYR A 116 -6.56 6.19 22.62
C TYR A 116 -7.26 6.30 21.25
N GLU A 117 -8.42 5.65 21.10
CA GLU A 117 -9.24 5.69 19.88
C GLU A 117 -8.48 5.30 18.59
N PHE A 118 -7.54 4.35 18.68
CA PHE A 118 -6.79 3.88 17.51
C PHE A 118 -7.71 3.30 16.43
N ARG A 119 -7.27 3.30 15.17
CA ARG A 119 -8.00 2.59 14.11
C ARG A 119 -8.01 1.08 14.36
N ALA A 120 -9.17 0.44 14.23
CA ALA A 120 -9.32 -1.00 14.47
C ALA A 120 -8.34 -1.86 13.63
N ASP A 121 -8.05 -1.42 12.41
CA ASP A 121 -7.07 -2.05 11.52
C ASP A 121 -5.64 -2.05 12.06
N ALA A 122 -5.25 -1.11 12.93
CA ALA A 122 -3.90 -1.07 13.49
C ALA A 122 -3.63 -2.27 14.41
N TRP A 123 -4.64 -2.72 15.14
CA TRP A 123 -4.58 -3.90 16.03
C TRP A 123 -4.32 -5.21 15.28
N ARG A 124 -4.68 -5.27 13.99
CA ARG A 124 -4.41 -6.45 13.14
C ARG A 124 -2.93 -6.73 12.96
N MET A 125 -2.06 -5.73 13.16
CA MET A 125 -0.61 -5.94 13.14
C MET A 125 -0.08 -6.68 14.37
N LEU A 126 -0.87 -6.73 15.45
CA LEU A 126 -0.62 -7.57 16.62
C LEU A 126 -1.41 -8.90 16.58
N GLY A 127 -2.15 -9.17 15.49
CA GLY A 127 -3.04 -10.33 15.41
C GLY A 127 -4.34 -10.18 16.21
N ILE A 128 -4.60 -8.99 16.76
CA ILE A 128 -5.82 -8.70 17.53
C ILE A 128 -6.89 -8.17 16.58
N THR A 129 -8.09 -8.73 16.68
CA THR A 129 -9.27 -8.22 15.96
C THR A 129 -10.23 -7.67 17.00
N LEU A 130 -10.25 -6.36 17.16
CA LEU A 130 -11.29 -5.67 17.92
C LEU A 130 -12.46 -5.41 16.97
N GLU A 131 -13.68 -5.80 17.35
CA GLU A 131 -14.88 -5.32 16.67
C GLU A 131 -15.02 -3.82 16.94
N GLY A 132 -14.42 -3.02 16.07
CA GLY A 132 -14.63 -1.58 16.09
C GLY A 132 -16.10 -1.29 15.80
N LYS A 133 -16.74 -0.48 16.66
CA LYS A 133 -17.94 0.29 16.29
C LYS A 133 -17.72 0.79 14.86
N LYS A 134 -18.51 0.27 13.91
CA LYS A 134 -18.37 0.47 12.46
C LYS A 134 -17.65 1.78 12.14
N ASP A 135 -16.38 1.68 11.73
CA ASP A 135 -15.66 2.78 11.09
C ASP A 135 -16.64 3.44 10.11
N LYS A 136 -16.90 4.74 10.29
CA LYS A 136 -17.82 5.50 9.42
C LYS A 136 -17.52 5.13 7.97
N LYS A 137 -18.49 4.44 7.34
CA LYS A 137 -18.47 3.82 6.00
C LYS A 137 -17.26 4.24 5.15
N ARG A 138 -16.26 3.38 5.03
CA ARG A 138 -15.38 3.35 3.86
C ARG A 138 -15.42 1.95 3.26
N THR A 139 -15.80 1.94 1.98
CA THR A 139 -16.21 0.78 1.19
C THR A 139 -15.24 -0.40 1.29
N PRO A 140 -15.74 -1.64 1.43
CA PRO A 140 -14.90 -2.82 1.37
C PRO A 140 -14.26 -2.91 -0.01
N GLY A 141 -12.92 -2.91 -0.05
CA GLY A 141 -12.18 -3.25 -1.26
C GLY A 141 -12.55 -4.67 -1.70
N ARG A 142 -13.22 -4.75 -2.85
CA ARG A 142 -13.73 -5.99 -3.45
C ARG A 142 -12.62 -7.07 -3.56
N PRO A 143 -12.92 -8.35 -3.32
CA PRO A 143 -11.94 -9.43 -3.44
C PRO A 143 -11.35 -9.49 -4.85
N ARG A 144 -10.02 -9.53 -4.94
CA ARG A 144 -9.29 -9.69 -6.19
C ARG A 144 -9.34 -11.13 -6.67
N GLY A 145 -10.04 -11.32 -7.80
CA GLY A 145 -9.59 -12.18 -8.90
C GLY A 145 -9.94 -13.66 -8.83
N ALA A 146 -11.09 -14.03 -9.38
CA ALA A 146 -11.25 -15.35 -10.00
C ALA A 146 -10.28 -15.44 -11.19
N GLN A 147 -9.37 -16.42 -11.15
CA GLN A 147 -8.46 -16.73 -12.23
C GLN A 147 -9.25 -17.30 -13.40
N THR A 148 -9.26 -16.60 -14.55
CA THR A 148 -9.73 -17.19 -15.81
C THR A 148 -8.67 -18.19 -16.32
N PRO A 149 -9.04 -19.44 -16.63
CA PRO A 149 -8.10 -20.45 -17.12
C PRO A 149 -7.66 -20.11 -18.56
N ARG A 150 -6.34 -20.05 -18.79
CA ARG A 150 -5.75 -19.90 -20.12
C ARG A 150 -6.04 -21.16 -20.95
N LYS A 151 -6.85 -21.04 -22.02
CA LYS A 151 -6.99 -22.10 -23.03
C LYS A 151 -5.63 -22.38 -23.69
N ARG A 152 -5.18 -23.63 -23.60
CA ARG A 152 -4.05 -24.18 -24.38
C ARG A 152 -4.42 -24.13 -25.85
N LYS A 153 -3.53 -23.60 -26.69
CA LYS A 153 -3.60 -23.75 -28.14
C LYS A 153 -2.86 -25.04 -28.49
N THR A 154 -3.61 -26.02 -28.99
CA THR A 154 -3.07 -27.24 -29.61
C THR A 154 -2.31 -26.89 -30.88
N ARG A 155 -1.33 -27.73 -31.16
CA ARG A 155 -0.39 -27.69 -32.29
C ARG A 155 -1.07 -28.09 -33.59
#